data_AF-A0A9P1GZS1-F1
#
_entry.id   AF-A0A9P1GZS1-F1
#
_cell.length_a   1.000
_cell.length_b   1.000
_cell.length_c   1.000
_cell.angle_alpha   90.00
_cell.angle_beta   90.00
_cell.angle_gamma   90.00
#
_symmetry.space_group_name_H-M   'P 1'
#
loop_
_entity.id
_entity.type
_entity.pdbx_description
1 polymer ?
#
loop_
_entity_poly.entity_id
_entity_poly.type
_entity_poly.pdbx_seq_one_letter_code
_entity_poly.pdbx_strand_id
1 'polypeptide(L)'
;MADILSIVGLATTITTNLIAVAKKKEARRERSRQFTRTLVRQLSNEGYNAVVVAGPWRAWGYEASSDHAFEGKHYTLFAAPKDRVMIVENRGDGGFENWALCGSNWVRWGKIVKFHPSWNSATMGTPYEIRHPNDFPGWPE
;
A
#
# COMPACT_ATOMS: atom_id res chain seq x y z
N MET A 1 -36.03 16.62 -40.41
CA MET A 1 -34.62 16.15 -40.36
C MET A 1 -33.92 16.82 -39.19
N ALA A 2 -34.07 16.28 -37.98
CA ALA A 2 -33.40 16.79 -36.79
C ALA A 2 -33.14 15.59 -35.89
N ASP A 3 -31.98 14.92 -36.00
CA ASP A 3 -31.59 13.85 -35.05
C ASP A 3 -30.14 13.38 -35.18
N ILE A 4 -29.20 14.23 -35.62
CA ILE A 4 -27.76 13.88 -35.67
C ILE A 4 -26.92 14.78 -34.74
N LEU A 5 -27.37 16.00 -34.45
CA LEU A 5 -26.63 16.95 -33.60
C LEU A 5 -26.70 16.63 -32.08
N SER A 6 -27.69 15.86 -31.61
CA SER A 6 -27.86 15.55 -30.18
C SER A 6 -26.89 14.47 -29.66
N ILE A 7 -26.60 13.46 -30.49
CA ILE A 7 -25.81 12.28 -30.08
C ILE A 7 -24.31 12.62 -29.94
N VAL A 8 -23.80 13.53 -30.78
CA VAL A 8 -22.38 13.93 -30.75
C VAL A 8 -22.05 14.75 -29.49
N GLY A 9 -22.99 15.57 -29.00
CA GLY A 9 -22.83 16.35 -27.76
C GLY A 9 -22.85 15.50 -26.48
N LEU A 10 -23.64 14.41 -26.47
CA LEU A 10 -23.68 13.50 -25.33
C LEU A 10 -22.38 12.69 -25.21
N ALA A 11 -21.85 12.19 -26.34
CA ALA A 11 -20.62 11.41 -26.38
C ALA A 11 -19.38 12.22 -25.96
N THR A 12 -19.28 13.50 -26.34
CA THR A 12 -18.19 14.39 -25.93
C THR A 12 -18.28 14.78 -24.45
N THR A 13 -19.49 14.98 -23.92
CA THR A 13 -19.68 15.31 -22.49
C THR A 13 -19.37 14.11 -21.58
N ILE A 14 -19.79 12.90 -21.99
CA ILE A 14 -19.52 11.66 -21.26
C ILE A 14 -18.02 11.36 -21.22
N THR A 15 -17.32 11.46 -22.36
CA THR A 15 -15.87 11.22 -22.43
C THR A 15 -15.06 12.25 -21.62
N THR A 16 -15.43 13.53 -21.69
CA THR A 16 -14.75 14.60 -20.93
C THR A 16 -14.94 14.43 -19.42
N ASN A 17 -16.13 14.06 -18.97
CA ASN A 17 -16.40 13.76 -17.56
C ASN A 17 -15.64 12.53 -17.05
N LEU A 18 -15.56 11.46 -17.85
CA LEU A 18 -14.79 10.26 -17.50
C LEU A 18 -13.28 10.56 -17.41
N ILE A 19 -12.73 11.35 -18.32
CA ILE A 19 -11.33 11.78 -18.27
C ILE A 19 -11.07 12.66 -17.03
N ALA A 20 -11.96 13.59 -16.72
CA ALA A 20 -11.84 14.42 -15.52
C ALA A 20 -11.91 13.59 -14.22
N VAL A 21 -12.79 12.59 -14.17
CA VAL A 21 -12.91 11.66 -13.04
C VAL A 21 -11.66 10.78 -12.91
N ALA A 22 -11.12 10.26 -14.02
CA ALA A 22 -9.89 9.47 -14.03
C ALA A 22 -8.69 10.29 -13.53
N LYS A 23 -8.53 11.53 -14.04
CA LYS A 23 -7.47 12.46 -13.59
C LYS A 23 -7.59 12.81 -12.10
N LYS A 24 -8.81 13.05 -11.60
CA LYS A 24 -9.06 13.28 -10.16
C LYS A 24 -8.70 12.05 -9.33
N LYS A 25 -9.05 10.85 -9.80
CA LYS A 25 -8.72 9.58 -9.12
C LYS A 25 -7.22 9.34 -9.07
N GLU A 26 -6.50 9.63 -10.14
CA GLU A 26 -5.05 9.51 -10.22
C GLU A 26 -4.33 10.53 -9.33
N ALA A 27 -4.76 11.79 -9.33
CA ALA A 27 -4.24 12.82 -8.42
C ALA A 27 -4.48 12.47 -6.94
N ARG A 28 -5.66 11.93 -6.61
CA ARG A 28 -5.98 11.43 -5.26
C ARG A 28 -5.06 10.28 -4.87
N ARG A 29 -4.84 9.33 -5.80
CA ARG A 29 -3.91 8.23 -5.59
C ARG A 29 -2.53 8.76 -5.27
N GLU A 30 -1.99 9.65 -6.09
CA GLU A 30 -0.65 10.23 -5.90
C GLU A 30 -0.49 10.95 -4.55
N ARG A 31 -1.47 11.77 -4.13
CA ARG A 31 -1.44 12.41 -2.82
C ARG A 31 -1.44 11.39 -1.68
N SER A 32 -2.25 10.33 -1.77
CA SER A 32 -2.21 9.24 -0.79
C SER A 32 -0.84 8.57 -0.74
N ARG A 33 -0.14 8.39 -1.87
CA ARG A 33 1.22 7.81 -1.89
C ARG A 33 2.22 8.73 -1.20
N GLN A 34 2.15 10.03 -1.47
CA GLN A 34 3.03 11.01 -0.86
C GLN A 34 2.82 11.09 0.64
N PHE A 35 1.56 11.09 1.09
CA PHE A 35 1.19 11.05 2.50
C PHE A 35 1.80 9.83 3.20
N THR A 36 1.54 8.62 2.71
CA THR A 36 2.02 7.39 3.37
C THR A 36 3.54 7.24 3.29
N ARG A 37 4.18 7.69 2.20
CA ARG A 37 5.64 7.71 2.06
C ARG A 37 6.31 8.63 3.08
N THR A 38 5.72 9.79 3.36
CA THR A 38 6.25 10.72 4.37
C THR A 38 6.21 10.10 5.77
N LEU A 39 5.09 9.48 6.16
CA LEU A 39 4.95 8.80 7.45
C LEU A 39 6.04 7.73 7.66
N VAL A 40 6.22 6.86 6.67
CA VAL A 40 7.20 5.77 6.75
C VAL A 40 8.64 6.28 6.70
N ARG A 41 8.93 7.30 5.88
CA ARG A 41 10.28 7.87 5.78
C ARG A 41 10.75 8.45 7.11
N GLN A 42 9.86 9.12 7.85
CA GLN A 42 10.20 9.68 9.16
C GLN A 42 10.71 8.59 10.11
N LEU A 43 9.94 7.51 10.27
CA LEU A 43 10.31 6.38 11.12
C LEU A 43 11.58 5.66 10.64
N SER A 44 11.76 5.51 9.33
CA SER A 44 12.96 4.87 8.81
C SER A 44 14.23 5.69 8.94
N ASN A 45 14.13 7.02 8.93
CA ASN A 45 15.24 7.90 9.28
C ASN A 45 15.62 7.74 10.76
N GLU A 46 14.65 7.47 11.63
CA GLU A 46 14.85 7.18 13.06
C GLU A 46 15.34 5.75 13.34
N GLY A 47 15.48 4.92 12.30
CA GLY A 47 16.01 3.57 12.43
C GLY A 47 14.97 2.47 12.54
N TYR A 48 13.68 2.76 12.30
CA TYR A 48 12.61 1.79 12.34
C TYR A 48 12.23 1.27 10.94
N ASN A 49 11.78 0.03 10.86
CA ASN A 49 11.00 -0.45 9.73
C ASN A 49 9.56 -0.03 9.94
N ALA A 50 8.92 0.42 8.87
CA ALA A 50 7.55 0.86 8.97
C ALA A 50 6.71 0.45 7.77
N VAL A 51 5.44 0.18 8.04
CA VAL A 51 4.44 -0.14 7.02
C VAL A 51 3.12 0.53 7.31
N VAL A 52 2.47 1.05 6.27
CA VAL A 52 1.11 1.61 6.36
C VAL A 52 0.14 0.66 5.66
N VAL A 53 -0.98 0.38 6.32
CA VAL A 53 -2.07 -0.44 5.78
C VAL A 53 -3.40 0.26 5.94
N ALA A 54 -4.24 0.22 4.91
CA ALA A 54 -5.64 0.62 5.03
C ALA A 54 -6.44 -0.61 5.52
N GLY A 55 -7.11 -0.47 6.66
CA GLY A 55 -7.77 -1.60 7.34
C GLY A 55 -8.96 -2.20 6.58
N PRO A 56 -9.51 -3.33 7.08
CA PRO A 56 -9.06 -4.12 8.23
C PRO A 56 -7.71 -4.84 8.00
N TRP A 57 -7.00 -5.17 9.07
CA TRP A 57 -5.64 -5.74 9.02
C TRP A 57 -5.39 -6.80 10.11
N ARG A 58 -4.33 -7.59 9.92
CA ARG A 58 -3.69 -8.41 10.97
C ARG A 58 -2.20 -8.09 10.99
N ALA A 59 -1.59 -7.92 12.16
CA ALA A 59 -0.18 -7.57 12.29
C ALA A 59 0.50 -8.34 13.42
N TRP A 60 1.80 -8.56 13.31
CA TRP A 60 2.66 -9.20 14.32
C TRP A 60 4.06 -8.59 14.32
N GLY A 61 4.72 -8.57 15.48
CA GLY A 61 6.12 -8.16 15.61
C GLY A 61 6.37 -6.64 15.50
N TYR A 62 5.31 -5.83 15.53
CA TYR A 62 5.43 -4.37 15.64
C TYR A 62 5.69 -3.96 17.09
N GLU A 63 6.38 -2.85 17.28
CA GLU A 63 6.62 -2.20 18.57
C GLU A 63 5.60 -1.10 18.85
N ALA A 64 5.27 -0.32 17.81
CA ALA A 64 4.32 0.77 17.92
C ALA A 64 3.35 0.77 16.73
N SER A 65 2.15 1.29 16.97
CA SER A 65 1.17 1.57 15.93
C SER A 65 0.54 2.95 16.12
N SER A 66 0.09 3.56 15.02
CA SER A 66 -0.68 4.80 15.05
C SER A 66 -1.68 4.85 13.91
N ASP A 67 -2.87 5.38 14.19
CA ASP A 67 -3.95 5.51 13.22
C ASP A 67 -4.00 6.93 12.65
N HIS A 68 -4.24 7.01 11.34
CA HIS A 68 -4.27 8.24 10.57
C HIS A 68 -5.46 8.25 9.63
N ALA A 69 -6.14 9.39 9.53
CA ALA A 69 -7.20 9.60 8.55
C ALA A 69 -6.71 10.55 7.45
N PHE A 70 -6.83 10.13 6.18
CA PHE A 70 -6.47 10.97 5.04
C PHE A 70 -7.46 10.79 3.89
N GLU A 71 -8.03 11.90 3.42
CA GLU A 71 -9.01 11.95 2.32
C GLU A 71 -10.11 10.87 2.46
N GLY A 72 -10.67 10.69 3.65
CA GLY A 72 -11.76 9.74 3.92
C GLY A 72 -11.36 8.27 3.95
N LYS A 73 -10.06 7.96 4.02
CA LYS A 73 -9.53 6.61 4.29
C LYS A 73 -8.83 6.58 5.64
N HIS A 74 -8.99 5.47 6.35
CA HIS A 74 -8.27 5.20 7.60
C HIS A 74 -7.07 4.30 7.31
N TYR A 75 -5.91 4.72 7.81
CA TYR A 75 -4.63 4.07 7.67
C TYR A 75 -4.08 3.75 9.06
N THR A 76 -3.51 2.57 9.22
CA THR A 76 -2.73 2.23 10.41
C THR A 76 -1.27 2.10 10.00
N LEU A 77 -0.40 2.82 10.69
CA LEU A 77 1.05 2.75 10.57
C LEU A 77 1.59 1.81 11.64
N PHE A 78 2.36 0.81 11.24
CA PHE A 78 3.11 -0.08 12.15
C PHE A 78 4.60 0.23 12.05
N ALA A 79 5.27 0.21 13.21
CA ALA A 79 6.71 0.43 13.32
C ALA A 79 7.35 -0.70 14.13
N ALA A 80 8.53 -1.16 13.71
CA ALA A 80 9.34 -2.14 14.42
C ALA A 80 10.84 -1.78 14.30
N PRO A 81 11.66 -2.05 15.33
CA PRO A 81 13.12 -1.96 15.22
C PRO A 81 13.70 -2.77 14.04
N LYS A 82 14.88 -2.37 13.55
CA LYS A 82 15.55 -2.97 12.39
C LYS A 82 15.92 -4.45 12.54
N ASP A 83 16.08 -4.92 13.77
CA ASP A 83 16.45 -6.27 14.14
C ASP A 83 15.25 -7.19 14.40
N ARG A 84 14.01 -6.68 14.29
CA ARG A 84 12.78 -7.43 14.55
C ARG A 84 12.03 -7.78 13.28
N VAL A 85 11.55 -9.03 13.20
CA VAL A 85 10.62 -9.46 12.15
C VAL A 85 9.27 -8.79 12.38
N MET A 86 8.70 -8.21 11.32
CA MET A 86 7.34 -7.62 11.35
C MET A 86 6.52 -8.19 10.20
N ILE A 87 5.28 -8.59 10.47
CA ILE A 87 4.36 -9.15 9.48
C ILE A 87 3.07 -8.35 9.51
N VAL A 88 2.58 -7.93 8.34
CA VAL A 88 1.30 -7.23 8.21
C VAL A 88 0.50 -7.80 7.03
N GLU A 89 -0.75 -8.16 7.30
CA GLU A 89 -1.73 -8.64 6.34
C GLU A 89 -2.84 -7.61 6.19
N ASN A 90 -3.13 -7.21 4.95
CA ASN A 90 -4.33 -6.47 4.64
C ASN A 90 -5.50 -7.45 4.48
N ARG A 91 -6.52 -7.34 5.32
CA ARG A 91 -7.74 -8.17 5.27
C ARG A 91 -8.90 -7.49 4.56
N GLY A 92 -8.77 -6.21 4.24
CA GLY A 92 -9.77 -5.43 3.54
C GLY A 92 -9.73 -5.59 2.03
N ASP A 93 -10.65 -4.86 1.41
CA ASP A 93 -10.74 -4.66 -0.04
C ASP A 93 -9.79 -3.57 -0.53
N GLY A 94 -9.20 -2.79 0.38
CA GLY A 94 -8.29 -1.70 0.06
C GLY A 94 -6.95 -2.15 -0.53
N GLY A 95 -6.55 -3.41 -0.30
CA GLY A 95 -5.28 -3.99 -0.78
C GLY A 95 -4.02 -3.21 -0.35
N PHE A 96 -2.85 -3.64 -0.83
CA PHE A 96 -1.67 -2.76 -0.91
C PHE A 96 -1.61 -2.20 -2.33
N GLU A 97 -2.36 -1.15 -2.65
CA GLU A 97 -2.31 -0.45 -3.96
C GLU A 97 -0.99 0.33 -4.20
N ASN A 98 0.05 -0.11 -3.46
CA ASN A 98 1.42 0.31 -3.31
C ASN A 98 1.60 1.30 -2.13
N TRP A 99 2.86 1.40 -1.66
CA TRP A 99 3.47 2.38 -0.74
C TRP A 99 2.88 2.49 0.67
N ALA A 100 3.49 1.74 1.59
CA ALA A 100 4.60 2.33 2.35
C ALA A 100 5.43 1.19 2.97
N LEU A 101 6.58 0.89 2.37
CA LEU A 101 7.57 -0.02 2.92
C LEU A 101 8.89 0.73 2.84
N CYS A 102 9.53 0.97 3.97
CA CYS A 102 10.89 1.48 3.98
C CYS A 102 11.76 0.53 4.80
N GLY A 103 12.96 0.30 4.28
CA GLY A 103 13.77 -0.89 4.55
C GLY A 103 13.91 -1.76 3.30
N SER A 104 15.10 -2.27 3.04
CA SER A 104 15.40 -3.13 1.87
C SER A 104 14.89 -4.55 2.03
N ASN A 105 14.49 -4.95 3.24
CA ASN A 105 14.26 -6.36 3.57
C ASN A 105 12.78 -6.74 3.67
N TRP A 106 11.94 -6.07 2.89
CA TRP A 106 10.53 -6.39 2.77
C TRP A 106 10.28 -7.36 1.62
N VAL A 107 9.47 -8.39 1.90
CA VAL A 107 8.95 -9.33 0.90
C VAL A 107 7.42 -9.30 0.96
N ARG A 108 6.76 -9.36 -0.21
CA ARG A 108 5.30 -9.32 -0.32
C ARG A 108 4.77 -10.63 -0.87
N TRP A 109 3.78 -11.23 -0.20
CA TRP A 109 3.00 -12.38 -0.67
C TRP A 109 1.53 -11.99 -0.77
N GLY A 110 1.06 -11.60 -1.96
CA GLY A 110 -0.31 -11.14 -2.18
C GLY A 110 -0.72 -9.96 -1.26
N LYS A 111 -1.55 -10.27 -0.25
CA LYS A 111 -2.04 -9.35 0.78
C LYS A 111 -1.24 -9.38 2.10
N ILE A 112 -0.09 -10.04 2.13
CA ILE A 112 0.81 -10.10 3.30
C ILE A 112 2.16 -9.46 2.94
N VAL A 113 2.75 -8.72 3.87
CA VAL A 113 4.14 -8.27 3.82
C VAL A 113 4.89 -8.72 5.07
N LYS A 114 6.15 -9.12 4.91
CA LYS A 114 7.06 -9.47 6.01
C LYS A 114 8.36 -8.71 5.86
N PHE A 115 8.80 -8.09 6.95
CA PHE A 115 10.14 -7.56 7.09
C PHE A 115 11.04 -8.62 7.71
N HIS A 116 12.24 -8.74 7.17
CA HIS A 116 13.28 -9.61 7.68
C HIS A 116 14.47 -8.78 8.21
N PRO A 117 14.97 -9.05 9.44
CA PRO A 117 16.14 -8.37 10.00
C PRO A 117 17.37 -8.43 9.11
N SER A 118 17.54 -9.53 8.37
CA SER A 118 18.62 -9.75 7.42
C SER A 118 18.07 -10.27 6.09
N TRP A 119 18.77 -9.94 5.00
CA TRP A 119 18.43 -10.46 3.68
C TRP A 119 19.07 -11.83 3.47
N ASN A 120 18.25 -12.84 3.18
CA ASN A 120 18.72 -14.16 2.74
C ASN A 120 18.24 -14.43 1.30
N SER A 121 19.13 -14.21 0.33
CA SER A 121 18.82 -14.38 -1.10
C SER A 121 18.38 -15.79 -1.48
N ALA A 122 18.78 -16.83 -0.71
CA ALA A 122 18.41 -18.21 -1.01
C ALA A 122 16.93 -18.51 -0.72
N THR A 123 16.34 -17.84 0.28
CA THR A 123 14.96 -18.09 0.72
C THR A 123 14.00 -16.95 0.40
N MET A 124 14.52 -15.72 0.31
CA MET A 124 13.73 -14.50 0.15
C MET A 124 13.73 -13.97 -1.29
N GLY A 125 14.61 -14.49 -2.15
CA GLY A 125 14.70 -14.08 -3.55
C GLY A 125 15.31 -12.68 -3.70
N THR A 126 14.60 -11.78 -4.38
CA THR A 126 15.01 -10.39 -4.66
C THR A 126 14.36 -9.37 -3.72
N PRO A 127 15.05 -8.29 -3.31
CA PRO A 127 14.44 -7.21 -2.53
C PRO A 127 13.17 -6.68 -3.17
N TYR A 128 12.11 -6.53 -2.38
CA TYR A 128 10.77 -6.13 -2.85
C TYR A 128 10.08 -7.12 -3.79
N GLU A 129 10.51 -8.39 -3.83
CA GLU A 129 9.85 -9.42 -4.63
C GLU A 129 8.37 -9.58 -4.23
N ILE A 130 7.53 -9.66 -5.26
CA ILE A 130 6.12 -10.02 -5.12
C ILE A 130 6.03 -11.51 -5.42
N ARG A 131 5.81 -12.30 -4.37
CA ARG A 131 5.70 -13.77 -4.43
C ARG A 131 4.24 -14.22 -4.40
N HIS A 132 4.03 -15.47 -4.83
CA HIS A 132 2.71 -16.09 -4.82
C HIS A 132 2.21 -16.25 -3.37
N PRO A 133 0.92 -16.00 -3.05
CA PRO A 133 0.40 -16.10 -1.68
C PRO A 133 0.69 -17.44 -0.98
N ASN A 134 0.70 -18.55 -1.74
CA ASN A 134 0.95 -19.89 -1.22
C ASN A 134 2.41 -20.11 -0.77
N ASP A 135 3.34 -19.25 -1.15
CA ASP A 135 4.75 -19.33 -0.74
C ASP A 135 4.99 -18.66 0.63
N PHE A 136 3.94 -18.13 1.26
CA PHE A 136 4.08 -17.47 2.55
C PHE A 136 4.45 -18.51 3.63
N PRO A 137 5.58 -18.33 4.35
CA PRO A 137 6.09 -19.32 5.31
C PRO A 137 5.24 -19.48 6.58
N GLY A 138 4.08 -18.84 6.65
CA GLY A 138 3.20 -18.86 7.81
C GLY A 138 3.43 -17.72 8.79
N TRP A 139 2.47 -17.58 9.69
CA TRP A 139 2.59 -16.72 10.86
C TRP A 139 3.45 -17.43 11.91
N PRO A 140 4.21 -16.67 12.72
CA PRO A 140 4.79 -17.21 13.94
C PRO A 140 3.70 -17.85 14.79
N GLU A 141 4.02 -19.02 15.36
CA GLU A 141 3.19 -19.70 16.37
C GLU A 141 3.06 -18.87 17.65
#